data_AF-A0A534SKC8-F1
#
_entry.id   AF-A0A534SKC8-F1
#
_cell.length_a   1.000
_cell.length_b   1.000
_cell.length_c   1.000
_cell.angle_alpha   90.00
_cell.angle_beta   90.00
_cell.angle_gamma   90.00
#
_symmetry.space_group_name_H-M   'P 1'
#
loop_
_entity.id
_entity.type
_entity.pdbx_description
1 polymer ?
#
loop_
_entity_poly.entity_id
_entity_poly.type
_entity_poly.pdbx_seq_one_letter_code
_entity_poly.pdbx_strand_id
1 'polypeptide(L)'
;MAIDGGEVEGFFNSYTSLKITSFDKIKSGEWLVLAQFSEKPIKDLIVPNVPTLSQITKNNEHRLLLKFGTSTPNDFGKVYVVPPGTPADRAAVLEKAFERAFADKELQADAAKGKLEIDPLFGDDIHKLVVEFLAMTPDLKNKLQTALKGGKK
;
A
#
# COMPACT_ATOMS: atom_id res chain seq x y z
N MET A 1 0.13 20.59 -6.68
CA MET A 1 0.10 19.30 -7.40
C MET A 1 -0.63 19.48 -8.72
N ALA A 2 -0.50 18.56 -9.69
CA ALA A 2 -1.20 18.64 -11.00
C ALA A 2 -2.72 18.83 -10.86
N ILE A 3 -3.32 18.20 -9.84
CA ILE A 3 -4.75 18.36 -9.51
C ILE A 3 -5.12 19.81 -9.11
N ASP A 4 -4.19 20.55 -8.48
CA ASP A 4 -4.44 21.95 -8.07
C ASP A 4 -4.45 22.91 -9.26
N GLY A 5 -3.64 22.58 -10.28
CA GLY A 5 -3.63 23.30 -11.54
C GLY A 5 -4.74 22.88 -12.50
N GLY A 6 -5.55 21.88 -12.14
CA GLY A 6 -6.57 21.30 -13.02
C GLY A 6 -5.99 20.50 -14.19
N GLU A 7 -4.72 20.10 -14.14
CA GLU A 7 -4.09 19.27 -15.19
C GLU A 7 -4.59 17.82 -15.15
N VAL A 8 -5.05 17.36 -13.97
CA VAL A 8 -5.67 16.05 -13.76
C VAL A 8 -6.88 16.21 -12.84
N GLU A 9 -7.91 15.39 -13.05
CA GLU A 9 -9.11 15.39 -12.22
C GLU A 9 -9.01 14.46 -11.00
N GLY A 10 -7.96 13.64 -10.93
CA GLY A 10 -7.76 12.67 -9.86
C GLY A 10 -6.44 11.90 -10.00
N PHE A 11 -6.05 11.23 -8.93
CA PHE A 11 -4.83 10.44 -8.87
C PHE A 11 -4.92 9.41 -7.74
N PHE A 12 -4.04 8.41 -7.80
CA PHE A 12 -3.85 7.44 -6.72
C PHE A 12 -2.65 7.85 -5.86
N ASN A 13 -2.80 7.82 -4.55
CA ASN A 13 -1.68 8.05 -3.63
C ASN A 13 -1.95 7.36 -2.29
N SER A 14 -0.88 7.08 -1.55
CA SER A 14 -0.99 6.56 -0.18
C SER A 14 -1.62 7.61 0.75
N TYR A 15 -2.49 7.17 1.65
CA TYR A 15 -3.09 8.06 2.64
C TYR A 15 -2.03 8.65 3.59
N THR A 16 -1.00 7.88 3.93
CA THR A 16 0.15 8.35 4.71
C THR A 16 0.82 9.58 4.08
N SER A 17 1.06 9.58 2.76
CA SER A 17 1.64 10.73 2.06
C SER A 17 0.67 11.92 2.00
N LEU A 18 -0.61 11.64 1.77
CA LEU A 18 -1.65 12.68 1.72
C LEU A 18 -1.86 13.37 3.07
N LYS A 19 -1.75 12.65 4.19
CA LYS A 19 -1.77 13.21 5.56
C LYS A 19 -0.66 14.25 5.80
N ILE A 20 0.46 14.14 5.09
CA ILE A 20 1.59 15.07 5.22
C ILE A 20 1.45 16.23 4.24
N THR A 21 1.12 15.93 2.98
CA THR A 21 1.23 16.90 1.88
C THR A 21 -0.03 17.70 1.62
N SER A 22 -1.22 17.13 1.91
CA SER A 22 -2.50 17.67 1.40
C SER A 22 -3.68 17.44 2.35
N PHE A 23 -3.43 17.24 3.64
CA PHE A 23 -4.47 16.85 4.60
C PHE A 23 -5.57 17.89 4.76
N ASP A 24 -5.22 19.17 4.70
CA ASP A 24 -6.20 20.27 4.84
C ASP A 24 -7.19 20.31 3.67
N LYS A 25 -6.78 19.89 2.47
CA LYS A 25 -7.67 19.78 1.29
C LYS A 25 -8.67 18.64 1.40
N ILE A 26 -8.27 17.55 2.04
CA ILE A 26 -9.18 16.43 2.36
C ILE A 26 -10.16 16.88 3.46
N LYS A 27 -9.67 17.59 4.49
CA LYS A 27 -10.53 18.10 5.57
C LYS A 27 -11.55 19.12 5.10
N SER A 28 -11.16 20.03 4.22
CA SER A 28 -12.05 21.08 3.70
C SER A 28 -13.09 20.54 2.71
N GLY A 29 -12.88 19.32 2.19
CA GLY A 29 -13.68 18.75 1.11
C GLY A 29 -13.30 19.25 -0.28
N GLU A 30 -12.23 20.03 -0.41
CA GLU A 30 -11.67 20.44 -1.71
C GLU A 30 -11.24 19.21 -2.53
N TRP A 31 -10.62 18.23 -1.86
CA TRP A 31 -10.31 16.93 -2.46
C TRP A 31 -11.23 15.85 -1.90
N LEU A 32 -11.94 15.17 -2.80
CA LEU A 32 -12.83 14.08 -2.45
C LEU A 32 -12.08 12.73 -2.47
N VAL A 33 -12.24 11.96 -1.40
CA VAL A 33 -11.72 10.59 -1.33
C VAL A 33 -12.79 9.64 -1.83
N LEU A 34 -12.60 9.09 -3.03
CA LEU A 34 -13.65 8.33 -3.73
C LEU A 34 -13.66 6.84 -3.38
N ALA A 35 -12.49 6.24 -3.13
CA ALA A 35 -12.36 4.83 -2.76
C ALA A 35 -11.03 4.56 -2.05
N GLN A 36 -10.99 3.50 -1.26
CA GLN A 36 -9.80 2.98 -0.60
C GLN A 36 -9.30 1.75 -1.37
N PHE A 37 -8.12 1.86 -1.97
CA PHE A 37 -7.47 0.75 -2.67
C PHE A 37 -6.67 -0.08 -1.68
N SER A 38 -7.35 -0.56 -0.65
CA SER A 38 -6.81 -1.41 0.43
C SER A 38 -7.78 -2.56 0.71
N GLU A 39 -7.23 -3.72 1.11
CA GLU A 39 -8.06 -4.90 1.47
C GLU A 39 -8.81 -4.67 2.78
N LYS A 40 -8.20 -3.93 3.71
CA LYS A 40 -8.80 -3.52 4.98
C LYS A 40 -9.08 -2.02 4.96
N PRO A 41 -10.17 -1.55 5.59
CA PRO A 41 -10.39 -0.12 5.78
C PRO A 41 -9.21 0.55 6.49
N ILE A 42 -8.85 1.75 6.04
CA ILE A 42 -7.84 2.60 6.68
C ILE A 42 -8.43 3.13 7.99
N LYS A 43 -7.82 2.74 9.11
CA LYS A 43 -8.37 2.94 10.46
C LYS A 43 -8.54 4.40 10.85
N ASP A 44 -7.64 5.27 10.41
CA ASP A 44 -7.58 6.69 10.75
C ASP A 44 -8.11 7.61 9.64
N LEU A 45 -8.82 7.05 8.64
CA LEU A 45 -9.41 7.83 7.57
C LEU A 45 -10.50 8.76 8.11
N ILE A 46 -10.29 10.07 7.95
CA ILE A 46 -11.21 11.10 8.45
C ILE A 46 -12.52 11.22 7.65
N VAL A 47 -12.56 10.65 6.43
CA VAL A 47 -13.72 10.70 5.55
C VAL A 47 -14.58 9.46 5.78
N PRO A 48 -15.83 9.60 6.25
CA PRO A 48 -16.70 8.46 6.51
C PRO A 48 -17.19 7.81 5.21
N ASN A 49 -17.57 6.54 5.29
CA ASN A 49 -18.27 5.81 4.22
C ASN A 49 -17.55 5.70 2.87
N VAL A 50 -16.23 5.90 2.84
CA VAL A 50 -15.43 5.67 1.63
C VAL A 50 -15.34 4.16 1.38
N PRO A 51 -15.79 3.65 0.22
CA PRO A 51 -15.81 2.23 -0.05
C PRO A 51 -14.38 1.68 -0.22
N THR A 52 -14.16 0.47 0.28
CA THR A 52 -12.92 -0.30 0.06
C THR A 52 -12.91 -0.98 -1.29
N LEU A 53 -11.73 -1.47 -1.68
CA LEU A 53 -11.49 -2.23 -2.89
C LEU A 53 -12.50 -3.36 -3.06
N SER A 54 -12.74 -4.14 -2.00
CA SER A 54 -13.70 -5.25 -2.02
C SER A 54 -15.15 -4.81 -2.24
N GLN A 55 -15.52 -3.60 -1.80
CA GLN A 55 -16.87 -3.06 -1.96
C GLN A 55 -17.12 -2.49 -3.36
N ILE A 56 -16.07 -2.06 -4.07
CA ILE A 56 -16.20 -1.52 -5.44
C ILE A 56 -16.03 -2.58 -6.53
N THR A 57 -15.54 -3.78 -6.20
CA THR A 57 -15.29 -4.86 -7.15
C THR A 57 -16.49 -5.78 -7.32
N LYS A 58 -16.81 -6.13 -8.58
CA LYS A 58 -17.98 -6.98 -8.93
C LYS A 58 -17.73 -8.47 -8.76
N ASN A 59 -16.48 -8.92 -8.88
CA ASN A 59 -16.09 -10.32 -8.82
C ASN A 59 -14.64 -10.44 -8.32
N ASN A 60 -14.21 -11.67 -8.02
CA ASN A 60 -12.89 -11.93 -7.48
C ASN A 60 -11.75 -11.58 -8.47
N GLU A 61 -11.97 -11.71 -9.79
CA GLU A 61 -10.96 -11.32 -10.77
C GLU A 61 -10.68 -9.81 -10.71
N HIS A 62 -11.72 -8.98 -10.70
CA HIS A 62 -11.58 -7.53 -10.58
C HIS A 62 -10.92 -7.15 -9.25
N ARG A 63 -11.26 -7.85 -8.17
CA ARG A 63 -10.65 -7.69 -6.86
C ARG A 63 -9.15 -7.98 -6.92
N LEU A 64 -8.75 -9.10 -7.52
CA LEU A 64 -7.33 -9.46 -7.65
C LEU A 64 -6.57 -8.50 -8.56
N LEU A 65 -7.17 -8.05 -9.68
CA LEU A 65 -6.57 -7.04 -10.55
C LEU A 65 -6.29 -5.73 -9.82
N LEU A 66 -7.26 -5.21 -9.06
CA LEU A 66 -7.04 -4.01 -8.25
C LEU A 66 -6.03 -4.28 -7.12
N LYS A 67 -6.15 -5.40 -6.41
CA LYS A 67 -5.27 -5.75 -5.28
C LYS A 67 -3.80 -5.77 -5.74
N PHE A 68 -3.51 -6.48 -6.83
CA PHE A 68 -2.15 -6.61 -7.34
C PHE A 68 -1.68 -5.39 -8.14
N GLY A 69 -2.59 -4.61 -8.71
CA GLY A 69 -2.24 -3.36 -9.39
C GLY A 69 -2.02 -2.17 -8.45
N THR A 70 -2.47 -2.25 -7.19
CA THR A 70 -2.47 -1.10 -6.26
C THR A 70 -1.96 -1.46 -4.86
N SER A 71 -2.76 -2.12 -4.02
CA SER A 71 -2.45 -2.33 -2.59
C SER A 71 -1.20 -3.17 -2.38
N THR A 72 -1.10 -4.31 -3.06
CA THR A 72 -0.02 -5.28 -2.81
C THR A 72 1.36 -4.68 -3.10
N PRO A 73 1.62 -4.04 -4.26
CA PRO A 73 2.88 -3.34 -4.49
C PRO A 73 3.18 -2.21 -3.48
N ASN A 74 2.16 -1.56 -2.92
CA ASN A 74 2.35 -0.55 -1.87
C ASN A 74 2.77 -1.19 -0.54
N ASP A 75 2.20 -2.35 -0.20
CA ASP A 75 2.42 -3.05 1.07
C ASP A 75 3.83 -3.67 1.17
N PHE A 76 4.38 -4.20 0.08
CA PHE A 76 5.76 -4.71 0.04
C PHE A 76 6.74 -3.82 -0.75
N GLY A 77 6.32 -2.63 -1.20
CA GLY A 77 7.18 -1.75 -1.99
C GLY A 77 8.38 -1.19 -1.21
N LYS A 78 8.32 -1.19 0.13
CA LYS A 78 9.37 -0.74 1.05
C LYS A 78 9.98 -1.92 1.80
N VAL A 79 10.42 -2.95 1.06
CA VAL A 79 11.01 -4.16 1.65
C VAL A 79 12.51 -4.02 1.91
N TYR A 80 12.94 -4.64 3.01
CA TYR A 80 14.35 -4.97 3.23
C TYR A 80 14.59 -6.40 2.71
N VAL A 81 15.50 -6.55 1.75
CA VAL A 81 15.79 -7.85 1.11
C VAL A 81 17.27 -8.18 1.28
N VAL A 82 17.57 -9.42 1.63
CA VAL A 82 18.94 -9.94 1.70
C VAL A 82 19.29 -10.71 0.42
N PRO A 83 20.58 -10.78 0.03
CA PRO A 83 20.99 -11.50 -1.17
C PRO A 83 20.59 -12.99 -1.15
N PRO A 84 20.35 -13.60 -2.34
CA PRO A 84 20.20 -15.04 -2.46
C PRO A 84 21.41 -15.78 -1.86
N GLY A 85 21.15 -16.87 -1.14
CA GLY A 85 22.18 -17.66 -0.46
C GLY A 85 22.57 -17.16 0.93
N THR A 86 21.93 -16.09 1.44
CA THR A 86 22.05 -15.70 2.85
C THR A 86 21.61 -16.87 3.75
N PRO A 87 22.45 -17.31 4.71
CA PRO A 87 22.07 -18.37 5.64
C PRO A 87 20.78 -18.05 6.42
N ALA A 88 19.91 -19.05 6.58
CA ALA A 88 18.58 -18.87 7.18
C ALA A 88 18.64 -18.35 8.63
N ASP A 89 19.64 -18.78 9.40
CA ASP A 89 19.90 -18.30 10.75
C ASP A 89 20.25 -16.80 10.78
N ARG A 90 21.00 -16.32 9.79
CA ARG A 90 21.35 -14.89 9.66
C ARG A 90 20.15 -14.04 9.25
N ALA A 91 19.34 -14.53 8.32
CA ALA A 91 18.10 -13.86 7.94
C ALA A 91 17.15 -13.75 9.15
N ALA A 92 16.98 -14.84 9.90
CA ALA A 92 16.12 -14.85 11.10
C ALA A 92 16.60 -13.92 12.21
N VAL A 93 17.91 -13.76 12.39
CA VAL A 93 18.47 -12.79 13.36
C VAL A 93 18.12 -11.36 12.94
N LEU A 94 18.26 -11.04 11.65
CA LEU A 94 17.97 -9.71 11.14
C LEU A 94 16.48 -9.37 11.25
N GLU A 95 15.62 -10.31 10.90
CA GLU A 95 14.17 -10.18 11.04
C GLU A 95 13.77 -9.88 12.49
N LYS A 96 14.26 -10.66 13.45
CA LYS A 96 14.04 -10.42 14.88
C LYS A 96 14.57 -9.07 15.35
N ALA A 97 15.67 -8.59 14.76
CA ALA A 97 16.22 -7.27 15.09
C ALA A 97 15.28 -6.16 14.62
N PHE A 98 14.71 -6.27 13.41
CA PHE A 98 13.70 -5.34 12.91
C PHE A 98 12.42 -5.38 13.74
N GLU A 99 11.90 -6.56 14.08
CA GLU A 99 10.73 -6.69 14.96
C GLU A 99 10.91 -5.93 16.28
N ARG A 100 12.08 -6.12 16.92
CA ARG A 100 12.43 -5.42 18.16
C ARG A 100 12.54 -3.91 17.95
N ALA A 101 13.19 -3.47 16.87
CA ALA A 101 13.34 -2.06 16.56
C ALA A 101 11.98 -1.38 16.35
N PHE A 102 11.08 -1.98 15.56
CA PHE A 102 9.75 -1.41 15.31
C PHE A 102 8.80 -1.49 16.52
N ALA A 103 9.06 -2.38 17.47
CA ALA A 103 8.38 -2.42 18.76
C ALA A 103 8.93 -1.41 19.78
N ASP A 104 10.11 -0.83 19.52
CA ASP A 104 10.78 0.10 20.43
C ASP A 104 9.97 1.39 20.62
N LYS A 105 9.82 1.81 21.88
CA LYS A 105 8.97 2.94 22.26
C LYS A 105 9.59 4.29 21.91
N GLU A 106 10.91 4.40 21.94
CA GLU A 106 11.60 5.62 21.54
C GLU A 106 11.47 5.81 20.03
N LEU A 107 11.66 4.73 19.24
CA LEU A 107 11.43 4.78 17.80
C LEU A 107 9.98 5.17 17.46
N GLN A 108 8.99 4.56 18.14
CA GLN A 108 7.57 4.90 17.93
C GLN A 108 7.28 6.36 18.28
N ALA A 109 7.86 6.88 19.36
CA ALA A 109 7.68 8.28 19.77
C ALA A 109 8.30 9.24 18.75
N ASP A 110 9.49 8.95 18.25
CA ASP A 110 10.17 9.79 17.26
C ASP A 110 9.47 9.73 15.90
N ALA A 111 8.98 8.56 15.49
CA ALA A 111 8.13 8.42 14.32
C ALA A 111 6.86 9.26 14.44
N ALA A 112 6.19 9.25 15.60
CA ALA A 112 5.01 10.06 15.85
C ALA A 112 5.31 11.58 15.75
N LYS A 113 6.43 12.05 16.31
CA LYS A 113 6.88 13.46 16.18
C LYS A 113 7.10 13.83 14.70
N GLY A 114 7.70 12.92 13.94
CA GLY A 114 7.92 13.06 12.50
C GLY A 114 6.67 12.84 11.63
N LYS A 115 5.50 12.52 12.24
CA LYS A 115 4.28 12.10 11.53
C LYS A 115 4.51 10.93 10.58
N LEU A 116 5.45 10.06 10.93
CA LEU A 116 5.77 8.84 10.21
C LEU A 116 4.90 7.70 10.73
N GLU A 117 4.18 7.06 9.82
CA GLU A 117 3.40 5.88 10.12
C GLU A 117 4.29 4.64 10.07
N ILE A 118 4.23 3.83 11.12
CA ILE A 118 4.96 2.57 11.23
C ILE A 118 3.94 1.44 11.32
N ASP A 119 3.87 0.63 10.27
CA ASP A 119 3.05 -0.59 10.18
C ASP A 119 3.82 -1.67 9.39
N PRO A 120 4.85 -2.29 10.00
CA PRO A 120 5.70 -3.25 9.31
C PRO A 120 5.04 -4.63 9.17
N LEU A 121 5.39 -5.32 8.10
CA LEU A 121 5.08 -6.74 7.89
C LEU A 121 6.34 -7.58 8.12
N PHE A 122 6.20 -8.71 8.81
CA PHE A 122 7.30 -9.62 9.13
C PHE A 122 6.99 -11.05 8.66
N GLY A 123 8.05 -11.85 8.56
CA GLY A 123 8.04 -13.30 8.34
C GLY A 123 7.03 -13.82 7.34
N ASP A 124 6.17 -14.68 7.84
CA ASP A 124 5.17 -15.37 7.04
C ASP A 124 4.20 -14.42 6.35
N ASP A 125 3.90 -13.26 6.92
CA ASP A 125 2.93 -12.33 6.35
C ASP A 125 3.49 -11.66 5.08
N ILE A 126 4.74 -11.19 5.14
CA ILE A 126 5.41 -10.64 3.96
C ILE A 126 5.71 -11.74 2.93
N HIS A 127 6.10 -12.93 3.36
CA HIS A 127 6.36 -14.05 2.47
C HIS A 127 5.09 -14.49 1.73
N LYS A 128 3.97 -14.67 2.43
CA LYS A 128 2.67 -15.01 1.83
C LYS A 128 2.25 -13.96 0.81
N LEU A 129 2.38 -12.67 1.15
CA LEU A 129 2.01 -11.58 0.26
C LEU A 129 2.82 -11.61 -1.06
N VAL A 130 4.14 -11.77 -0.95
CA VAL A 130 5.03 -11.83 -2.12
C VAL A 130 4.76 -13.08 -2.96
N VAL A 131 4.59 -14.24 -2.32
CA VAL A 131 4.29 -15.49 -3.03
C VAL A 131 2.93 -15.42 -3.72
N GLU A 132 1.90 -14.88 -3.07
CA GLU A 132 0.57 -14.69 -3.68
C GLU A 132 0.66 -13.78 -4.92
N PHE A 133 1.39 -12.67 -4.82
CA PHE A 133 1.61 -11.76 -5.93
C PHE A 133 2.38 -12.40 -7.10
N LEU A 134 3.43 -13.16 -6.80
CA LEU A 134 4.22 -13.84 -7.84
C LEU A 134 3.50 -15.04 -8.46
N ALA A 135 2.56 -15.65 -7.74
CA ALA A 135 1.74 -16.77 -8.18
C ALA A 135 0.52 -16.36 -9.03
N MET A 136 0.41 -15.09 -9.44
CA MET A 136 -0.63 -14.64 -10.38
C MET A 136 -0.69 -15.54 -11.62
N THR A 137 -1.90 -15.96 -11.99
CA THR A 137 -2.10 -16.77 -13.20
C THR A 137 -1.64 -16.00 -14.44
N PRO A 138 -1.18 -16.68 -15.50
CA PRO A 138 -0.78 -16.01 -16.73
C PRO A 138 -1.88 -15.11 -17.32
N ASP A 139 -3.14 -15.55 -17.24
CA ASP A 139 -4.30 -14.76 -17.67
C ASP A 139 -4.46 -13.46 -16.86
N LEU A 140 -4.43 -13.55 -15.53
CA LEU A 140 -4.55 -12.39 -14.65
C LEU A 140 -3.39 -11.41 -14.86
N LYS A 141 -2.17 -11.94 -15.02
CA LYS A 141 -0.96 -11.15 -15.32
C LYS A 141 -1.11 -10.39 -16.65
N ASN A 142 -1.61 -11.04 -17.69
CA ASN A 142 -1.81 -10.42 -19.00
C ASN A 142 -2.89 -9.32 -18.96
N LYS A 143 -3.99 -9.57 -18.26
CA LYS A 143 -5.05 -8.57 -18.02
C LYS A 143 -4.51 -7.36 -17.27
N LEU A 144 -3.75 -7.59 -16.19
CA LEU A 144 -3.14 -6.52 -15.40
C LEU A 144 -2.14 -5.70 -16.25
N GLN A 145 -1.26 -6.37 -17.00
CA GLN A 145 -0.33 -5.68 -17.91
C GLN A 145 -1.05 -4.83 -18.96
N THR A 146 -2.17 -5.31 -19.50
CA THR A 146 -2.98 -4.56 -20.46
C THR A 146 -3.59 -3.32 -19.81
N ALA A 147 -4.13 -3.47 -18.60
CA ALA A 147 -4.69 -2.34 -17.84
C ALA A 147 -3.63 -1.28 -17.49
N LEU A 148 -2.42 -1.70 -17.09
CA LEU A 148 -1.33 -0.80 -16.68
C LEU A 148 -0.67 -0.05 -17.84
N LYS A 149 -0.64 -0.63 -19.04
CA LYS A 149 -0.03 0.03 -20.23
C LYS A 149 -0.84 1.24 -20.72
N GLY A 150 -2.04 1.45 -20.18
CA GLY A 150 -2.98 2.48 -20.64
C GLY A 150 -3.56 2.14 -22.01
N GLY A 151 -4.83 2.46 -22.23
CA GLY A 151 -5.35 2.52 -23.59
C GLY A 151 -4.50 3.51 -24.38
N LYS A 152 -4.07 3.12 -25.60
CA LYS A 152 -3.56 4.10 -26.56
C LYS A 152 -4.61 5.23 -26.62
N LYS A 153 -4.21 6.46 -26.33
CA LYS A 153 -4.97 7.63 -26.74
C LYS A 153 -5.18 7.60 -28.24
#